data_AF-A0A7R7XU04-F1
#
_entry.id   AF-A0A7R7XU04-F1
#
_cell.length_a   1.000
_cell.length_b   1.000
_cell.length_c   1.000
_cell.angle_alpha   90.00
_cell.angle_beta   90.00
_cell.angle_gamma   90.00
#
_symmetry.space_group_name_H-M   'P 1'
#
loop_
_entity.id
_entity.type
_entity.pdbx_description
1 polymer ?
#
loop_
_entity_poly.entity_id
_entity_poly.type
_entity_poly.pdbx_seq_one_letter_code
_entity_poly.pdbx_strand_id
1 'polypeptide(L)'
;MSRSMIPKIALEEAFNLPGLSGESNQFTSPTGSEDLAANLVDIHDQRLKGMDENSVEYMVLSLTSPGPQNITDPVAAQGLAERANDYLADEICKNPNRFGGFGALSMHDPKSAALEARRAIKVLGFHGLLVNDFQSTGGDEEGAIFYDQPEWDVFWKEVEELDVPLYIHPRLTTPAVTKLFIAGRPWLRGSTYFFSVGKVAFS
;
A
#
# COMPACT_ATOMS: atom_id res chain seq x y z
N MET A 1 -12.79 -9.78 -37.82
CA MET A 1 -12.76 -10.71 -36.67
C MET A 1 -12.64 -9.87 -35.42
N SER A 2 -13.67 -9.83 -34.58
CA SER A 2 -13.60 -9.15 -33.28
C SER A 2 -12.57 -9.91 -32.42
N ARG A 3 -11.53 -9.22 -31.96
CA ARG A 3 -10.55 -9.80 -31.05
C ARG A 3 -11.28 -10.05 -29.73
N SER A 4 -11.38 -11.32 -29.31
CA SER A 4 -11.91 -11.65 -27.98
C SER A 4 -11.10 -10.90 -26.94
N MET A 5 -11.72 -9.93 -26.25
CA MET A 5 -11.07 -9.16 -25.21
C MET A 5 -10.95 -10.04 -23.96
N ILE A 6 -9.73 -10.20 -23.46
CA ILE A 6 -9.45 -10.93 -22.22
C ILE A 6 -9.75 -9.96 -21.07
N PRO A 7 -10.65 -10.31 -20.12
CA PRO A 7 -10.91 -9.50 -18.94
C PRO A 7 -9.62 -9.41 -18.10
N LYS A 8 -9.25 -8.19 -17.69
CA LYS A 8 -8.06 -7.93 -16.87
C LYS A 8 -8.43 -7.64 -15.43
N ILE A 9 -7.60 -8.12 -14.51
CA ILE A 9 -7.61 -7.73 -13.10
C ILE A 9 -6.34 -6.94 -12.83
N ALA A 10 -6.46 -5.74 -12.27
CA ALA A 10 -5.32 -4.94 -11.82
C ALA A 10 -5.24 -4.95 -10.28
N LEU A 11 -4.03 -4.99 -9.72
CA LEU A 11 -3.79 -5.33 -8.32
C LEU A 11 -2.72 -4.46 -7.63
N GLU A 12 -2.37 -3.31 -8.22
CA GLU A 12 -1.47 -2.30 -7.64
C GLU A 12 -2.05 -0.90 -7.91
N GLU A 13 -3.35 -0.75 -7.70
CA GLU A 13 -4.09 0.45 -8.04
C GLU A 13 -4.29 1.31 -6.79
N ALA A 14 -3.60 2.44 -6.72
CA ALA A 14 -3.61 3.27 -5.52
C ALA A 14 -4.88 4.13 -5.40
N PHE A 15 -5.35 4.33 -4.18
CA PHE A 15 -6.30 5.38 -3.80
C PHE A 15 -5.74 6.25 -2.66
N ASN A 16 -6.38 7.38 -2.37
CA ASN A 16 -6.09 8.20 -1.20
C ASN A 16 -7.40 8.72 -0.57
N LEU A 17 -7.36 9.10 0.70
CA LEU A 17 -8.52 9.67 1.38
C LEU A 17 -8.79 11.11 0.90
N PRO A 18 -10.05 11.50 0.70
CA PRO A 18 -10.39 12.89 0.42
C PRO A 18 -9.84 13.82 1.51
N GLY A 19 -9.24 14.94 1.10
CA GLY A 19 -8.66 15.93 2.02
C GLY A 19 -7.25 15.60 2.54
N LEU A 20 -6.72 14.40 2.26
CA LEU A 20 -5.28 14.16 2.34
C LEU A 20 -4.65 14.56 1.00
N SER A 21 -4.36 15.85 0.84
CA SER A 21 -3.61 16.32 -0.34
C SER A 21 -2.23 15.67 -0.35
N GLY A 22 -1.93 14.92 -1.41
CA GLY A 22 -0.68 14.17 -1.54
C GLY A 22 0.52 15.10 -1.41
N GLU A 23 1.43 14.75 -0.50
CA GLU A 23 2.80 15.21 -0.64
C GLU A 23 3.29 14.75 -2.01
N SER A 24 3.97 15.63 -2.74
CA SER A 24 4.47 15.29 -4.07
C SER A 24 5.35 14.06 -3.96
N ASN A 25 4.88 12.92 -4.49
CA ASN A 25 5.77 11.80 -4.63
C ASN A 25 6.80 12.21 -5.70
N GLN A 26 8.09 12.06 -5.39
CA GLN A 26 9.18 12.41 -6.32
C GLN A 26 9.22 11.46 -7.55
N PHE A 27 8.17 10.67 -7.76
CA PHE A 27 7.99 9.70 -8.83
C PHE A 27 7.16 10.26 -9.99
N THR A 28 6.36 11.30 -9.78
CA THR A 28 5.63 11.97 -10.86
C THR A 28 6.48 12.99 -11.62
N SER A 29 6.29 13.05 -12.94
CA SER A 29 6.71 14.20 -13.75
C SER A 29 6.11 15.49 -13.16
N PRO A 30 6.81 16.65 -13.24
CA PRO A 30 6.27 17.94 -12.78
C PRO A 30 4.90 18.32 -13.34
N THR A 31 4.52 17.76 -14.50
CA THR A 31 3.22 17.99 -15.16
C THR A 31 2.15 16.95 -14.82
N GLY A 32 2.50 15.87 -14.10
CA GLY A 32 1.61 14.75 -13.82
C GLY A 32 1.14 14.66 -12.36
N SER A 33 1.59 15.58 -11.49
CA SER A 33 1.26 15.53 -10.06
C SER A 33 -0.18 15.97 -9.75
N GLU A 34 -0.71 16.95 -10.50
CA GLU A 34 -2.10 17.41 -10.35
C GLU A 34 -3.09 16.35 -10.84
N ASP A 35 -2.80 15.74 -12.01
CA ASP A 35 -3.57 14.62 -12.54
C ASP A 35 -3.51 13.41 -11.60
N LEU A 36 -2.35 13.10 -11.02
CA LEU A 36 -2.22 12.00 -10.07
C LEU A 36 -3.07 12.23 -8.81
N ALA A 37 -3.00 13.43 -8.21
CA ALA A 37 -3.75 13.73 -7.00
C ALA A 37 -5.27 13.61 -7.22
N ALA A 38 -5.76 14.10 -8.37
CA ALA A 38 -7.16 13.95 -8.76
C ALA A 38 -7.55 12.47 -8.97
N ASN A 39 -6.71 11.70 -9.66
CA ASN A 39 -6.95 10.28 -9.94
C ASN A 39 -6.90 9.39 -8.68
N LEU A 40 -6.11 9.75 -7.68
CA LEU A 40 -6.01 9.00 -6.43
C LEU A 40 -7.28 9.08 -5.57
N VAL A 41 -8.01 10.19 -5.63
CA VAL A 41 -9.27 10.37 -4.88
C VAL A 41 -10.51 10.02 -5.71
N ASP A 42 -10.36 9.88 -7.03
CA ASP A 42 -11.42 9.44 -7.93
C ASP A 42 -11.43 7.91 -8.13
N ILE A 43 -12.40 7.25 -7.49
CA ILE A 43 -12.63 5.81 -7.65
C ILE A 43 -13.71 5.51 -8.69
N HIS A 44 -14.70 6.39 -8.86
CA HIS A 44 -15.95 6.04 -9.52
C HIS A 44 -16.22 6.77 -10.84
N ASP A 45 -15.45 7.78 -11.21
CA ASP A 45 -15.69 8.53 -12.44
C ASP A 45 -14.64 8.18 -13.51
N GLN A 46 -13.54 8.93 -13.57
CA GLN A 46 -12.49 8.75 -14.58
C GLN A 46 -11.84 7.37 -14.50
N ARG A 47 -11.67 6.84 -13.30
CA ARG A 47 -11.13 5.49 -13.09
C ARG A 47 -12.02 4.40 -13.72
N LEU A 48 -13.32 4.40 -13.43
CA LEU A 48 -14.25 3.44 -14.02
C LEU A 48 -14.31 3.57 -15.54
N LYS A 49 -14.35 4.80 -16.05
CA LYS A 49 -14.29 5.05 -17.50
C LYS A 49 -13.01 4.47 -18.13
N GLY A 50 -11.86 4.71 -17.50
CA GLY A 50 -10.58 4.16 -17.95
C GLY A 50 -10.53 2.64 -17.90
N MET A 51 -11.14 2.03 -16.87
CA MET A 51 -11.31 0.58 -16.78
C MET A 51 -12.11 0.02 -17.97
N ASP A 52 -13.25 0.63 -18.29
CA ASP A 52 -14.11 0.19 -19.39
C ASP A 52 -13.42 0.32 -20.76
N GLU A 53 -12.78 1.47 -21.02
CA GLU A 53 -12.05 1.75 -22.27
C GLU A 53 -10.88 0.78 -22.50
N ASN A 54 -10.25 0.34 -21.41
CA ASN A 54 -9.09 -0.55 -21.48
C ASN A 54 -9.43 -2.00 -21.16
N SER A 55 -10.70 -2.36 -20.95
CA SER A 55 -11.15 -3.71 -20.56
C SER A 55 -10.46 -4.25 -19.29
N VAL A 56 -10.36 -3.41 -18.27
CA VAL A 56 -10.09 -3.81 -16.89
C VAL A 56 -11.43 -4.14 -16.25
N GLU A 57 -11.63 -5.42 -15.99
CA GLU A 57 -12.88 -5.94 -15.44
C GLU A 57 -12.96 -5.62 -13.93
N TYR A 58 -11.83 -5.78 -13.23
CA TYR A 58 -11.76 -5.67 -11.78
C TYR A 58 -10.47 -4.98 -11.34
N MET A 59 -10.55 -4.12 -10.33
CA MET A 59 -9.39 -3.48 -9.69
C MET A 59 -9.37 -3.77 -8.20
N VAL A 60 -8.23 -4.25 -7.70
CA VAL A 60 -7.97 -4.33 -6.26
C VAL A 60 -7.21 -3.07 -5.85
N LEU A 61 -7.88 -2.23 -5.05
CA LEU A 61 -7.37 -0.94 -4.62
C LEU A 61 -6.56 -1.06 -3.34
N SER A 62 -5.58 -0.17 -3.17
CA SER A 62 -4.73 -0.10 -1.97
C SER A 62 -4.36 1.34 -1.63
N LEU A 63 -4.11 1.63 -0.36
CA LEU A 63 -3.76 2.99 0.06
C LEU A 63 -2.39 3.38 -0.49
N THR A 64 -2.31 4.57 -1.09
CA THR A 64 -1.08 5.08 -1.72
C THR A 64 0.12 5.15 -0.76
N SER A 65 1.31 4.93 -1.31
CA SER A 65 2.58 5.01 -0.60
C SER A 65 2.92 6.46 -0.21
N PRO A 66 3.52 6.70 0.98
CA PRO A 66 3.95 5.72 1.98
C PRO A 66 2.87 5.33 3.01
N GLY A 67 1.70 5.98 3.00
CA GLY A 67 0.59 5.65 3.91
C GLY A 67 1.00 5.63 5.40
N PRO A 68 0.47 4.69 6.21
CA PRO A 68 0.81 4.54 7.62
C PRO A 68 2.31 4.34 7.89
N GLN A 69 3.06 3.78 6.93
CA GLN A 69 4.47 3.52 7.10
C GLN A 69 5.30 4.80 7.31
N ASN A 70 4.83 5.98 6.91
CA ASN A 70 5.55 7.24 7.15
C ASN A 70 5.27 7.87 8.52
N ILE A 71 4.21 7.47 9.19
CA ILE A 71 3.82 8.09 10.45
C ILE A 71 4.61 7.41 11.56
N THR A 72 5.39 8.16 12.34
CA THR A 72 6.22 7.61 13.42
C THR A 72 5.49 7.43 14.74
N ASP A 73 4.33 8.08 14.90
CA ASP A 73 3.44 7.89 16.05
C ASP A 73 2.54 6.65 15.83
N PRO A 74 2.62 5.61 16.68
CA PRO A 74 1.87 4.37 16.47
C PRO A 74 0.35 4.56 16.44
N VAL A 75 -0.17 5.49 17.25
CA VAL A 75 -1.61 5.74 17.37
C VAL A 75 -2.14 6.44 16.12
N ALA A 76 -1.44 7.47 15.64
CA ALA A 76 -1.78 8.15 14.40
C ALA A 76 -1.67 7.24 13.17
N ALA A 77 -0.65 6.37 13.12
CA ALA A 77 -0.49 5.40 12.05
C ALA A 77 -1.65 4.38 12.02
N GLN A 78 -2.02 3.83 13.18
CA GLN A 78 -3.16 2.94 13.32
C GLN A 78 -4.46 3.63 12.91
N GLY A 79 -4.68 4.86 13.39
CA GLY A 79 -5.87 5.65 13.05
C GLY A 79 -5.95 6.06 11.58
N LEU A 80 -4.82 6.14 10.85
CA LEU A 80 -4.84 6.29 9.39
C LEU A 80 -5.23 4.99 8.71
N ALA A 81 -4.63 3.85 9.11
CA ALA A 81 -4.92 2.54 8.53
C ALA A 81 -6.40 2.18 8.64
N GLU A 82 -6.98 2.29 9.85
CA GLU A 82 -8.39 1.98 10.10
C GLU A 82 -9.33 2.85 9.28
N ARG A 83 -9.13 4.18 9.28
CA ARG A 83 -9.96 5.11 8.50
C ARG A 83 -9.85 4.86 7.00
N ALA A 84 -8.67 4.52 6.49
CA ALA A 84 -8.48 4.22 5.08
C ALA A 84 -9.18 2.91 4.69
N ASN A 85 -9.11 1.89 5.55
CA ASN A 85 -9.79 0.62 5.36
C ASN A 85 -11.31 0.79 5.39
N ASP A 86 -11.86 1.54 6.34
CA ASP A 86 -13.29 1.81 6.43
C ASP A 86 -13.79 2.58 5.21
N TYR A 87 -13.07 3.65 4.83
CA TYR A 87 -13.40 4.41 3.62
C TYR A 87 -13.38 3.54 2.37
N LEU A 88 -12.34 2.73 2.17
CA LEU A 88 -12.25 1.86 1.01
C LEU A 88 -13.38 0.82 0.98
N ALA A 89 -13.74 0.25 2.12
CA ALA A 89 -14.85 -0.68 2.22
C ALA A 89 -16.18 -0.02 1.78
N ASP A 90 -16.42 1.22 2.22
CA ASP A 90 -17.60 2.00 1.83
C ASP A 90 -17.62 2.30 0.32
N GLU A 91 -16.48 2.65 -0.29
CA GLU A 91 -16.37 2.90 -1.73
C GLU A 91 -16.55 1.61 -2.56
N ILE A 92 -15.97 0.49 -2.11
CA ILE A 92 -16.15 -0.82 -2.75
C ILE A 92 -17.64 -1.21 -2.77
N CYS A 93 -18.37 -0.97 -1.67
CA CYS A 93 -19.79 -1.31 -1.58
C CYS A 93 -20.65 -0.60 -2.65
N LYS A 94 -20.20 0.53 -3.22
CA LYS A 94 -20.91 1.23 -4.30
C LYS A 94 -20.79 0.49 -5.64
N ASN A 95 -19.71 -0.25 -5.87
CA ASN A 95 -19.42 -0.96 -7.12
C ASN A 95 -18.68 -2.31 -6.86
N PRO A 96 -19.27 -3.26 -6.11
CA PRO A 96 -18.56 -4.43 -5.60
C PRO A 96 -18.15 -5.44 -6.69
N ASN A 97 -18.79 -5.38 -7.86
CA ASN A 97 -18.44 -6.20 -9.02
C ASN A 97 -17.24 -5.65 -9.80
N ARG A 98 -16.77 -4.44 -9.49
CA ARG A 98 -15.67 -3.76 -10.19
C ARG A 98 -14.45 -3.53 -9.30
N PHE A 99 -14.64 -3.49 -7.98
CA PHE A 99 -13.59 -3.17 -7.03
C PHE A 99 -13.49 -4.16 -5.89
N GLY A 100 -12.26 -4.40 -5.47
CA GLY A 100 -11.88 -5.04 -4.21
C GLY A 100 -10.80 -4.20 -3.52
N GLY A 101 -10.37 -4.63 -2.33
CA GLY A 101 -9.38 -3.89 -1.55
C GLY A 101 -8.26 -4.76 -0.99
N PHE A 102 -7.10 -4.12 -0.78
CA PHE A 102 -6.07 -4.57 0.13
C PHE A 102 -6.05 -3.67 1.37
N GLY A 103 -6.04 -4.31 2.54
CA GLY A 103 -6.03 -3.61 3.83
C GLY A 103 -4.68 -2.93 4.08
N ALA A 104 -4.74 -1.64 4.45
CA ALA A 104 -3.60 -0.91 4.97
C ALA A 104 -3.39 -1.28 6.46
N LEU A 105 -2.13 -1.27 6.90
CA LEU A 105 -1.75 -1.63 8.27
C LEU A 105 -0.75 -0.63 8.85
N SER A 106 -0.85 -0.36 10.15
CA SER A 106 0.26 0.18 10.95
C SER A 106 1.16 -0.98 11.34
N MET A 107 2.45 -0.87 11.03
CA MET A 107 3.42 -1.94 11.26
C MET A 107 4.35 -1.61 12.43
N HIS A 108 3.87 -0.85 13.43
CA HIS A 108 4.62 -0.54 14.65
C HIS A 108 4.65 -1.69 15.65
N ASP A 109 3.59 -2.49 15.69
CA ASP A 109 3.43 -3.61 16.62
C ASP A 109 2.79 -4.79 15.89
N PRO A 110 3.42 -5.98 15.89
CA PRO A 110 2.96 -7.12 15.10
C PRO A 110 1.60 -7.66 15.55
N LYS A 111 1.24 -7.52 16.84
CA LYS A 111 -0.07 -7.96 17.35
C LYS A 111 -1.19 -7.02 16.89
N SER A 112 -0.97 -5.72 16.95
CA SER A 112 -1.91 -4.71 16.48
C SER A 112 -2.12 -4.82 14.97
N ALA A 113 -1.03 -5.02 14.20
CA ALA A 113 -1.08 -5.27 12.77
C ALA A 113 -1.89 -6.55 12.44
N ALA A 114 -1.70 -7.63 13.20
CA ALA A 114 -2.45 -8.87 13.05
C ALA A 114 -3.96 -8.68 13.31
N LEU A 115 -4.33 -7.91 14.34
CA LEU A 115 -5.73 -7.61 14.63
C LEU A 115 -6.39 -6.82 13.49
N GLU A 116 -5.73 -5.80 12.96
CA GLU A 116 -6.27 -5.02 11.84
C GLU A 116 -6.30 -5.83 10.54
N ALA A 117 -5.30 -6.69 10.30
CA ALA A 117 -5.32 -7.64 9.19
C ALA A 117 -6.56 -8.55 9.26
N ARG A 118 -6.83 -9.14 10.44
CA ARG A 118 -8.02 -9.95 10.66
C ARG A 118 -9.31 -9.17 10.39
N ARG A 119 -9.39 -7.91 10.84
CA ARG A 119 -10.55 -7.05 10.61
C ARG A 119 -10.75 -6.77 9.12
N ALA A 120 -9.69 -6.34 8.43
CA ALA A 120 -9.71 -6.07 6.99
C ALA A 120 -10.22 -7.27 6.18
N ILE A 121 -9.77 -8.48 6.50
CA ILE A 121 -10.18 -9.69 5.77
C ILE A 121 -11.56 -10.20 6.20
N LYS A 122 -11.79 -10.39 7.51
CA LYS A 122 -12.98 -11.09 8.01
C LYS A 122 -14.20 -10.19 8.19
N VAL A 123 -14.00 -8.88 8.38
CA VAL A 123 -15.08 -7.92 8.60
C VAL A 123 -15.32 -7.09 7.35
N LEU A 124 -14.27 -6.56 6.71
CA LEU A 124 -14.40 -5.69 5.54
C LEU A 124 -14.40 -6.44 4.20
N GLY A 125 -14.01 -7.73 4.19
CA GLY A 125 -14.06 -8.57 3.00
C GLY A 125 -12.97 -8.27 1.97
N PHE A 126 -11.83 -7.73 2.40
CA PHE A 126 -10.69 -7.46 1.52
C PHE A 126 -10.02 -8.74 1.02
N HIS A 127 -9.36 -8.65 -0.13
CA HIS A 127 -8.73 -9.79 -0.82
C HIS A 127 -7.31 -10.07 -0.33
N GLY A 128 -6.78 -9.23 0.56
CA GLY A 128 -5.41 -9.28 1.04
C GLY A 128 -5.02 -7.98 1.74
N LEU A 129 -3.72 -7.79 1.89
CA LEU A 129 -3.12 -6.70 2.65
C LEU A 129 -2.03 -6.05 1.81
N LEU A 130 -1.77 -4.75 2.01
CA LEU A 130 -0.65 -4.06 1.38
C LEU A 130 0.06 -3.16 2.39
N VAL A 131 1.39 -3.26 2.44
CA VAL A 131 2.26 -2.42 3.26
C VAL A 131 3.35 -1.78 2.41
N ASN A 132 3.72 -0.54 2.72
CA ASN A 132 4.72 0.21 1.96
C ASN A 132 6.13 0.04 2.55
N ASP A 133 6.82 -1.05 2.22
CA ASP A 133 8.16 -1.40 2.72
C ASP A 133 8.20 -1.32 4.26
N PHE A 134 9.25 -0.75 4.85
CA PHE A 134 9.45 -0.58 6.30
C PHE A 134 8.56 0.50 6.95
N GLN A 135 8.32 0.34 8.25
CA GLN A 135 7.65 1.32 9.11
C GLN A 135 8.67 2.31 9.67
N SER A 136 8.46 3.60 9.43
CA SER A 136 9.25 4.68 10.02
C SER A 136 9.01 4.73 11.53
N THR A 137 10.08 4.92 12.30
CA THR A 137 10.05 5.09 13.76
C THR A 137 11.04 6.16 14.22
N GLY A 138 10.96 6.56 15.49
CA GLY A 138 11.79 7.63 16.04
C GLY A 138 11.30 9.02 15.64
N GLY A 139 12.12 10.04 15.91
CA GLY A 139 11.82 11.44 15.59
C GLY A 139 11.81 11.69 14.07
N ASP A 140 12.85 12.30 13.53
CA ASP A 140 13.00 12.64 12.12
C ASP A 140 13.23 11.40 11.21
N GLU A 141 12.41 10.35 11.37
CA GLU A 141 12.46 9.08 10.62
C GLU A 141 13.82 8.36 10.71
N GLU A 142 14.47 8.48 11.87
CA GLU A 142 15.79 7.90 12.14
C GLU A 142 15.76 6.37 12.23
N GLY A 143 14.60 5.78 12.54
CA GLY A 143 14.43 4.34 12.69
C GLY A 143 13.56 3.73 11.59
N ALA A 144 13.77 2.43 11.37
CA ALA A 144 12.96 1.61 10.48
C ALA A 144 12.70 0.26 11.13
N ILE A 145 11.44 -0.16 11.18
CA ILE A 145 11.06 -1.53 11.54
C ILE A 145 10.90 -2.33 10.24
N PHE A 146 11.66 -3.41 10.15
CA PHE A 146 11.51 -4.45 9.14
C PHE A 146 10.80 -5.67 9.76
N TYR A 147 10.11 -6.43 8.94
CA TYR A 147 9.16 -7.45 9.38
C TYR A 147 9.74 -8.87 9.30
N ASP A 148 11.06 -8.99 9.28
CA ASP A 148 11.81 -10.24 9.09
C ASP A 148 12.40 -10.80 10.40
N GLN A 149 12.07 -10.19 11.54
CA GLN A 149 12.51 -10.62 12.87
C GLN A 149 11.50 -11.56 13.55
N PRO A 150 11.93 -12.48 14.45
CA PRO A 150 11.05 -13.49 15.05
C PRO A 150 9.81 -12.96 15.78
N GLU A 151 9.84 -11.73 16.31
CA GLU A 151 8.66 -11.10 16.91
C GLU A 151 7.51 -10.88 15.91
N TRP A 152 7.79 -10.86 14.61
CA TRP A 152 6.80 -10.76 13.53
C TRP A 152 6.14 -12.09 13.18
N ASP A 153 6.60 -13.22 13.72
CA ASP A 153 5.97 -14.54 13.49
C ASP A 153 4.50 -14.55 13.88
N VAL A 154 4.09 -13.76 14.89
CA VAL A 154 2.69 -13.61 15.28
C VAL A 154 1.83 -12.98 14.17
N PHE A 155 2.40 -12.03 13.43
CA PHE A 155 1.74 -11.41 12.29
C PHE A 155 1.73 -12.34 11.08
N TRP A 156 2.85 -12.99 10.78
CA TRP A 156 2.93 -13.92 9.64
C TRP A 156 2.02 -15.13 9.82
N LYS A 157 1.92 -15.66 11.04
CA LYS A 157 0.96 -16.72 11.37
C LYS A 157 -0.48 -16.28 11.17
N GLU A 158 -0.82 -15.04 11.55
CA GLU A 158 -2.15 -14.50 11.30
C GLU A 158 -2.43 -14.40 9.79
N VAL A 159 -1.49 -13.87 8.99
CA VAL A 159 -1.65 -13.79 7.53
C VAL A 159 -1.80 -15.20 6.90
N GLU A 160 -1.03 -16.18 7.36
CA GLU A 160 -1.16 -17.58 6.96
C GLU A 160 -2.54 -18.15 7.32
N GLU A 161 -3.03 -17.94 8.55
CA GLU A 161 -4.35 -18.40 8.99
C GLU A 161 -5.51 -17.73 8.24
N LEU A 162 -5.32 -16.48 7.81
CA LEU A 162 -6.29 -15.76 6.99
C LEU A 162 -6.33 -16.27 5.54
N ASP A 163 -5.28 -16.97 5.09
CA ASP A 163 -5.09 -17.50 3.73
C ASP A 163 -5.21 -16.42 2.64
N VAL A 164 -4.50 -15.31 2.83
CA VAL A 164 -4.50 -14.16 1.92
C VAL A 164 -3.08 -13.66 1.63
N PRO A 165 -2.84 -13.02 0.47
CA PRO A 165 -1.55 -12.41 0.19
C PRO A 165 -1.33 -11.11 1.00
N LEU A 166 -0.07 -10.87 1.35
CA LEU A 166 0.45 -9.55 1.70
C LEU A 166 1.33 -9.03 0.56
N TYR A 167 0.93 -7.90 -0.04
CA TYR A 167 1.74 -7.17 -1.01
C TYR A 167 2.69 -6.21 -0.27
N ILE A 168 4.00 -6.30 -0.53
CA ILE A 168 4.99 -5.34 -0.03
C ILE A 168 5.33 -4.36 -1.17
N HIS A 169 4.72 -3.17 -1.11
CA HIS A 169 4.86 -2.11 -2.10
C HIS A 169 6.04 -1.18 -1.74
N PRO A 170 6.75 -0.58 -2.71
CA PRO A 170 7.81 0.38 -2.40
C PRO A 170 7.39 1.65 -1.67
N ARG A 171 8.40 2.31 -1.10
CA ARG A 171 8.37 3.74 -0.73
C ARG A 171 9.73 4.38 -0.92
N LEU A 172 9.78 5.71 -0.87
CA LEU A 172 11.06 6.43 -0.77
C LEU A 172 11.79 6.06 0.54
N THR A 173 13.12 5.94 0.45
CA THR A 173 13.99 5.71 1.60
C THR A 173 14.07 6.95 2.48
N THR A 174 14.13 6.77 3.80
CA THR A 174 14.49 7.83 4.76
C THR A 174 16.01 8.07 4.73
N PRO A 175 16.54 9.16 5.33
CA PRO A 175 17.99 9.35 5.47
C PRO A 175 18.69 8.16 6.16
N ALA A 176 18.05 7.55 7.16
CA ALA A 176 18.57 6.39 7.87
C ALA A 176 18.69 5.16 6.95
N VAL A 177 17.62 4.83 6.22
CA VAL A 177 17.61 3.70 5.28
C VAL A 177 18.57 3.96 4.10
N THR A 178 18.65 5.21 3.63
CA THR A 178 19.63 5.61 2.61
C THR A 178 21.05 5.35 3.09
N LYS A 179 21.38 5.72 4.35
CA LYS A 179 22.70 5.49 4.93
C LYS A 179 23.03 4.00 5.05
N LEU A 180 22.05 3.16 5.37
CA LEU A 180 22.24 1.72 5.53
C LEU A 180 22.43 0.99 4.19
N PHE A 181 21.57 1.24 3.21
CA PHE A 181 21.50 0.40 2.00
C PHE A 181 22.06 1.07 0.73
N ILE A 182 22.04 2.40 0.67
CA ILE A 182 22.35 3.18 -0.54
C ILE A 182 23.68 3.95 -0.41
N ALA A 183 24.24 4.11 0.79
CA ALA A 183 25.50 4.81 0.99
C ALA A 183 26.62 4.25 0.11
N GLY A 184 27.30 5.13 -0.65
CA GLY A 184 28.33 4.76 -1.61
C GLY A 184 27.81 4.14 -2.91
N ARG A 185 26.49 4.04 -3.11
CA ARG A 185 25.83 3.42 -4.28
C ARG A 185 24.67 4.27 -4.81
N PRO A 186 24.88 5.54 -5.20
CA PRO A 186 23.80 6.46 -5.59
C PRO A 186 22.97 5.98 -6.80
N TRP A 187 23.51 5.11 -7.65
CA TRP A 187 22.80 4.51 -8.78
C TRP A 187 21.69 3.52 -8.39
N LEU A 188 21.62 3.13 -7.11
CA LEU A 188 20.51 2.34 -6.59
C LEU A 188 19.29 3.20 -6.28
N ARG A 189 19.39 4.54 -6.22
CA ARG A 189 18.21 5.39 -5.97
C ARG A 189 17.17 5.27 -7.09
N GLY A 190 15.89 5.37 -6.73
CA GLY A 190 14.80 5.24 -7.69
C GLY A 190 14.41 3.78 -7.86
N SER A 191 13.89 3.45 -9.05
CA SER A 191 13.29 2.14 -9.31
C SER A 191 14.23 0.96 -9.06
N THR A 192 15.54 1.17 -9.24
CA THR A 192 16.59 0.17 -9.00
C THR A 192 16.64 -0.38 -7.57
N TYR A 193 16.27 0.42 -6.57
CA TYR A 193 16.14 -0.04 -5.18
C TYR A 193 14.68 -0.30 -4.82
N PHE A 194 13.80 0.65 -5.12
CA PHE A 194 12.40 0.59 -4.69
C PHE A 194 11.63 -0.62 -5.24
N PHE A 195 11.87 -1.03 -6.49
CA PHE A 195 11.21 -2.21 -7.08
C PHE A 195 12.13 -3.44 -7.11
N SER A 196 13.27 -3.40 -6.42
CA SER A 196 14.15 -4.57 -6.27
C SER A 196 13.82 -5.32 -4.99
N VAL A 197 13.81 -6.66 -5.06
CA VAL A 197 13.70 -7.50 -3.87
C VAL A 197 14.86 -7.22 -2.91
N GLY A 198 14.57 -6.53 -1.81
CA GLY A 198 15.45 -6.51 -0.64
C GLY A 198 15.74 -7.94 -0.22
N LYS A 199 16.98 -8.23 0.21
CA LYS A 199 17.36 -9.57 0.67
C LYS A 199 16.44 -10.01 1.81
N VAL A 200 15.49 -10.89 1.52
CA VAL A 200 14.92 -11.78 2.53
C VAL A 200 16.00 -12.83 2.81
N ALA A 201 16.86 -12.54 3.78
CA ALA A 201 17.78 -13.54 4.30
C ALA A 201 17.05 -14.32 5.39
N PHE A 202 16.44 -15.45 5.02
CA PHE A 202 16.08 -16.46 6.01
C PHE A 202 17.38 -16.96 6.67
N SER A 203 17.53 -16.75 7.97
CA SER A 203 18.59 -17.35 8.80
C SER A 203 18.18 -18.69 9.36
#